data_AF-A0A1H5L6V3-F1
#
_entry.id   AF-A0A1H5L6V3-F1
#
_cell.length_a   1.000
_cell.length_b   1.000
_cell.length_c   1.000
_cell.angle_alpha   90.00
_cell.angle_beta   90.00
_cell.angle_gamma   90.00
#
_symmetry.space_group_name_H-M   'P 1'
#
loop_
_entity.id
_entity.type
_entity.pdbx_description
1 polymer ?
#
loop_
_entity_poly.entity_id
_entity_poly.type
_entity_poly.pdbx_seq_one_letter_code
_entity_poly.pdbx_strand_id
1 'polypeptide(L)'
;MTTPFRHTRPPSPKSATGRTAEVFEQIAVDFGIERPPTFVVLSSVPELLAPTWALMRESLIAGDGSRTGKELAALGVSLANKCPFCADAHTVLLHATGDHTLAEHLARGGTPENEEHARVLDWGRRTRIPGAALTPYPFPAGQAPAYLGTALAFHFINRIVSALLTEQLLPGNAQRFRAVRSLAGRSVARTVRRSAVPGAALPLLDAPGPGPDWAAGTPVGPAYDALRTAALAGADLLDADDLTLVRETLWAWDGGHPPVVLRGFPNRRERPAARLAVLAALAPYRITEEDVAAWREPSRSDASLVRLVAYGAFAAVERIETTMRVSAART
;
A
#
# COMPACT_ATOMS: atom_id res chain seq x y z
N MET A 1 4.55 5.21 -26.39
CA MET A 1 5.17 4.48 -25.25
C MET A 1 4.05 4.11 -24.28
N THR A 2 3.90 2.83 -23.95
CA THR A 2 2.92 2.37 -22.96
C THR A 2 3.38 2.81 -21.57
N THR A 3 2.65 3.73 -20.97
CA THR A 3 2.87 4.20 -19.59
C THR A 3 2.33 3.18 -18.58
N PRO A 4 2.98 2.97 -17.42
CA PRO A 4 2.43 2.14 -16.35
C PRO A 4 1.29 2.85 -15.59
N PHE A 5 1.08 4.15 -15.82
CA PHE A 5 0.07 4.95 -15.12
C PHE A 5 -1.28 4.91 -15.85
N ARG A 6 -2.34 4.67 -15.08
CA ARG A 6 -3.75 4.77 -15.48
C ARG A 6 -4.30 6.11 -15.02
N HIS A 7 -5.15 6.74 -15.82
CA HIS A 7 -5.90 7.96 -15.49
C HIS A 7 -5.09 9.23 -15.15
N THR A 8 -3.78 9.11 -14.98
CA THR A 8 -2.85 10.16 -14.54
C THR A 8 -1.60 10.19 -15.41
N ARG A 9 -0.92 11.33 -15.40
CA ARG A 9 0.38 11.62 -16.02
C ARG A 9 1.26 12.28 -14.96
N PRO A 10 1.83 11.50 -14.01
CA PRO A 10 2.63 12.07 -12.94
C PRO A 10 3.85 12.83 -13.50
N PRO A 11 4.32 13.88 -12.80
CA PRO A 11 5.55 14.58 -13.16
C PRO A 11 6.71 13.63 -13.38
N SER A 12 7.58 13.98 -14.33
CA SER A 12 8.80 13.21 -14.59
C SER A 12 9.65 13.15 -13.32
N PRO A 13 10.04 11.96 -12.83
CA PRO A 13 10.92 11.89 -11.66
C PRO A 13 12.28 12.55 -11.88
N LYS A 14 12.71 12.76 -13.14
CA LYS A 14 13.94 13.49 -13.48
C LYS A 14 13.86 15.00 -13.19
N SER A 15 12.66 15.55 -13.09
CA SER A 15 12.43 16.96 -12.76
C SER A 15 12.02 17.16 -11.30
N ALA A 16 12.12 16.12 -10.46
CA ALA A 16 11.84 16.24 -9.04
C ALA A 16 12.83 17.20 -8.38
N THR A 17 12.32 18.06 -7.51
CA THR A 17 13.09 19.00 -6.70
C THR A 17 12.60 19.00 -5.25
N GLY A 18 13.37 19.58 -4.34
CA GLY A 18 13.05 19.64 -2.91
C GLY A 18 12.76 18.27 -2.30
N ARG A 19 11.75 18.21 -1.43
CA ARG A 19 11.35 16.97 -0.72
C ARG A 19 11.06 15.79 -1.63
N THR A 20 10.46 16.01 -2.80
CA THR A 20 10.19 14.92 -3.75
C THR A 20 11.49 14.28 -4.27
N ALA A 21 12.52 15.09 -4.51
CA ALA A 21 13.84 14.58 -4.91
C ALA A 21 14.49 13.79 -3.76
N GLU A 22 14.47 14.34 -2.54
CA GLU A 22 15.01 13.67 -1.35
C GLU A 22 14.34 12.32 -1.07
N VAL A 23 13.01 12.22 -1.26
CA VAL A 23 12.29 10.95 -1.16
C VAL A 23 12.77 9.96 -2.23
N PHE A 24 12.91 10.38 -3.49
CA PHE A 24 13.40 9.49 -4.55
C PHE A 24 14.85 9.05 -4.35
N GLU A 25 15.71 9.91 -3.81
CA GLU A 25 17.07 9.56 -3.43
C GLU A 25 17.07 8.50 -2.32
N GLN A 26 16.27 8.68 -1.28
CA GLN A 26 16.16 7.69 -0.20
C GLN A 26 15.56 6.36 -0.70
N ILE A 27 14.57 6.41 -1.59
CA ILE A 27 14.02 5.22 -2.27
C ILE A 27 15.12 4.50 -3.05
N ALA A 28 15.93 5.22 -3.84
CA ALA A 28 17.03 4.61 -4.59
C ALA A 28 18.02 3.88 -3.67
N VAL A 29 18.36 4.49 -2.53
CA VAL A 29 19.33 3.95 -1.57
C VAL A 29 18.78 2.76 -0.79
N ASP A 30 17.57 2.85 -0.24
CA ASP A 30 17.04 1.86 0.70
C ASP A 30 16.14 0.80 0.04
N PHE A 31 15.53 1.10 -1.11
CA PHE A 31 14.72 0.14 -1.88
C PHE A 31 15.51 -0.48 -3.05
N GLY A 32 16.51 0.22 -3.59
CA GLY A 32 17.35 -0.26 -4.69
C GLY A 32 16.71 -0.14 -6.07
N ILE A 33 15.56 0.53 -6.16
CA ILE A 33 14.87 0.86 -7.41
C ILE A 33 14.67 2.37 -7.38
N GLU A 34 15.30 3.12 -8.29
CA GLU A 34 15.32 4.59 -8.21
C GLU A 34 13.93 5.23 -8.34
N ARG A 35 13.08 4.68 -9.22
CA ARG A 35 11.83 5.32 -9.65
C ARG A 35 10.68 4.32 -9.76
N PRO A 36 10.35 3.58 -8.69
CA PRO A 36 9.25 2.63 -8.69
C PRO A 36 7.93 3.34 -9.05
N PRO A 37 7.18 2.88 -10.06
CA PRO A 37 5.90 3.49 -10.45
C PRO A 37 4.93 3.69 -9.29
N THR A 38 4.99 2.81 -8.31
CA THR A 38 4.25 2.84 -7.03
C THR A 38 4.37 4.16 -6.28
N PHE A 39 5.55 4.79 -6.32
CA PHE A 39 5.82 6.07 -5.66
C PHE A 39 5.81 7.22 -6.66
N VAL A 40 6.18 6.98 -7.93
CA VAL A 40 6.10 8.01 -8.97
C VAL A 40 4.66 8.49 -9.17
N VAL A 41 3.66 7.61 -9.07
CA VAL A 41 2.25 8.03 -9.20
C VAL A 41 1.81 9.03 -8.11
N LEU A 42 2.47 9.00 -6.95
CA LEU A 42 2.20 9.90 -5.83
C LEU A 42 2.94 11.24 -5.95
N SER A 43 3.85 11.41 -6.91
CA SER A 43 4.64 12.65 -7.04
C SER A 43 3.81 13.87 -7.45
N SER A 44 2.60 13.65 -7.98
CA SER A 44 1.59 14.70 -8.18
C SER A 44 1.09 15.30 -6.85
N VAL A 45 1.33 14.62 -5.72
CA VAL A 45 0.96 15.04 -4.38
C VAL A 45 2.15 14.76 -3.43
N PRO A 46 3.18 15.64 -3.40
CA PRO A 46 4.37 15.43 -2.56
C PRO A 46 4.07 15.18 -1.09
N GLU A 47 3.00 15.80 -0.57
CA GLU A 47 2.54 15.62 0.82
C GLU A 47 2.01 14.21 1.10
N LEU A 48 1.64 13.43 0.06
CA LEU A 48 1.30 12.00 0.17
C LEU A 48 2.50 11.09 -0.09
N LEU A 49 3.38 11.48 -1.01
CA LEU A 49 4.55 10.70 -1.38
C LEU A 49 5.46 10.45 -0.17
N ALA A 50 5.86 11.50 0.55
CA ALA A 50 6.81 11.38 1.65
C ALA A 50 6.27 10.50 2.81
N PRO A 51 5.04 10.67 3.32
CA PRO A 51 4.50 9.79 4.35
C PRO A 51 4.27 8.35 3.89
N THR A 52 3.88 8.13 2.62
CA THR A 52 3.72 6.77 2.09
C THR A 52 5.06 6.04 2.08
N TRP A 53 6.11 6.72 1.63
CA TRP A 53 7.47 6.18 1.66
C TRP A 53 7.95 5.96 3.10
N ALA A 54 7.76 6.93 3.99
CA ALA A 54 8.17 6.81 5.38
C ALA A 54 7.51 5.61 6.06
N LEU A 55 6.19 5.42 5.93
CA LEU A 55 5.52 4.30 6.57
C LEU A 55 6.03 2.96 6.02
N MET A 56 6.17 2.83 4.70
CA MET A 56 6.72 1.62 4.08
C MET A 56 8.15 1.36 4.55
N ARG A 57 9.02 2.36 4.51
CA ARG A 57 10.44 2.25 4.89
C ARG A 57 10.58 1.87 6.36
N GLU A 58 9.96 2.63 7.26
CA GLU A 58 10.12 2.45 8.71
C GLU A 58 9.52 1.14 9.20
N SER A 59 8.53 0.58 8.51
CA SER A 59 7.94 -0.71 8.87
C SER A 59 8.62 -1.89 8.18
N LEU A 60 8.64 -1.93 6.85
CA LEU A 60 9.14 -3.07 6.06
C LEU A 60 10.67 -3.12 5.99
N ILE A 61 11.33 -1.97 5.86
CA ILE A 61 12.79 -1.93 5.62
C ILE A 61 13.56 -1.83 6.94
N ALA A 62 13.32 -0.79 7.72
CA ALA A 62 14.09 -0.50 8.94
C ALA A 62 13.48 -1.10 10.21
N GLY A 63 12.19 -1.44 10.21
CA GLY A 63 11.51 -1.97 11.40
C GLY A 63 12.05 -3.34 11.84
N ASP A 64 11.78 -3.71 13.09
CA ASP A 64 12.23 -4.98 13.65
C ASP A 64 11.67 -6.21 12.93
N GLY A 65 12.33 -7.36 13.16
CA GLY A 65 11.96 -8.64 12.57
C GLY A 65 12.63 -8.93 11.22
N SER A 66 12.45 -10.16 10.73
CA SER A 66 13.10 -10.59 9.50
C SER A 66 12.50 -9.87 8.29
N ARG A 67 13.36 -9.51 7.33
CA ARG A 67 12.89 -8.92 6.07
C ARG A 67 11.97 -9.88 5.31
N THR A 68 12.32 -11.17 5.26
CA THR A 68 11.51 -12.22 4.64
C THR A 68 10.12 -12.32 5.27
N GLY A 69 10.00 -12.29 6.60
CA GLY A 69 8.71 -12.33 7.28
C GLY A 69 7.82 -11.14 6.92
N LYS A 70 8.38 -9.93 6.90
CA LYS A 70 7.62 -8.73 6.52
C LYS A 70 7.23 -8.72 5.03
N GLU A 71 8.07 -9.23 4.14
CA GLU A 71 7.72 -9.44 2.72
C GLU A 71 6.60 -10.48 2.56
N LEU A 72 6.57 -11.55 3.36
CA LEU A 72 5.48 -12.53 3.38
C LEU A 72 4.16 -11.93 3.87
N ALA A 73 4.20 -11.11 4.92
CA ALA A 73 3.03 -10.37 5.39
C ALA A 73 2.48 -9.44 4.31
N ALA A 74 3.35 -8.67 3.66
CA ALA A 74 2.99 -7.77 2.56
C ALA A 74 2.46 -8.52 1.33
N LEU A 75 3.02 -9.69 1.00
CA LEU A 75 2.49 -10.58 -0.03
C LEU A 75 1.09 -11.08 0.34
N GLY A 76 0.87 -11.50 1.58
CA GLY A 76 -0.45 -11.93 2.07
C GLY A 76 -1.51 -10.84 1.89
N VAL A 77 -1.17 -9.61 2.27
CA VAL A 77 -2.01 -8.42 2.08
C VAL A 77 -2.29 -8.17 0.60
N SER A 78 -1.26 -8.26 -0.26
CA SER A 78 -1.38 -8.05 -1.70
C SER A 78 -2.28 -9.09 -2.38
N LEU A 79 -2.21 -10.35 -1.93
CA LEU A 79 -3.10 -11.43 -2.38
C LEU A 79 -4.54 -11.17 -1.93
N ALA A 80 -4.75 -10.83 -0.65
CA ALA A 80 -6.08 -10.52 -0.13
C ALA A 80 -6.70 -9.29 -0.81
N ASN A 81 -5.89 -8.30 -1.16
CA ASN A 81 -6.33 -7.12 -1.90
C ASN A 81 -6.52 -7.36 -3.40
N LYS A 82 -6.19 -8.54 -3.92
CA LYS A 82 -6.18 -8.85 -5.37
C LYS A 82 -5.38 -7.82 -6.16
N CYS A 83 -4.14 -7.57 -5.75
CA CYS A 83 -3.23 -6.64 -6.41
C CYS A 83 -2.08 -7.41 -7.12
N PRO A 84 -2.21 -7.75 -8.42
CA PRO A 84 -1.23 -8.57 -9.13
C PRO A 84 0.16 -7.92 -9.19
N PHE A 85 0.21 -6.61 -9.44
CA PHE A 85 1.46 -5.85 -9.47
C PHE A 85 2.27 -6.03 -8.18
N CYS A 86 1.62 -5.88 -7.02
CA CYS A 86 2.29 -5.98 -5.73
C CYS A 86 2.62 -7.44 -5.38
N ALA A 87 1.75 -8.40 -5.70
CA ALA A 87 2.05 -9.82 -5.50
C ALA A 87 3.30 -10.25 -6.27
N ASP A 88 3.41 -9.82 -7.54
CA ASP A 88 4.61 -10.04 -8.35
C ASP A 88 5.84 -9.32 -7.75
N ALA A 89 5.69 -8.07 -7.29
CA ALA A 89 6.77 -7.29 -6.71
C ALA A 89 7.34 -7.96 -5.45
N HIS A 90 6.49 -8.39 -4.53
CA HIS A 90 6.91 -9.11 -3.32
C HIS A 90 7.55 -10.46 -3.64
N THR A 91 7.06 -11.16 -4.67
CA THR A 91 7.69 -12.41 -5.14
C THR A 91 9.11 -12.15 -5.64
N VAL A 92 9.34 -11.05 -6.40
CA VAL A 92 10.68 -10.64 -6.83
C VAL A 92 11.55 -10.24 -5.63
N LEU A 93 11.01 -9.51 -4.65
CA LEU A 93 11.76 -9.09 -3.46
C LEU A 93 12.12 -10.28 -2.55
N LEU A 94 11.32 -11.34 -2.51
CA LEU A 94 11.68 -12.60 -1.82
C LEU A 94 12.87 -13.31 -2.49
N HIS A 95 13.10 -13.13 -3.81
CA HIS A 95 14.38 -13.54 -4.37
C HIS A 95 15.55 -12.70 -3.83
N ALA A 96 15.32 -11.41 -3.57
CA ALA A 96 16.36 -10.50 -3.11
C ALA A 96 16.80 -10.78 -1.65
N THR A 97 15.91 -11.33 -0.81
CA THR A 97 16.26 -11.78 0.55
C THR A 97 17.19 -13.00 0.56
N GLY A 98 17.18 -13.79 -0.53
CA GLY A 98 17.94 -15.03 -0.68
C GLY A 98 17.06 -16.28 -0.68
N ASP A 99 15.76 -16.16 -0.39
CA ASP A 99 14.82 -17.27 -0.30
C ASP A 99 14.25 -17.66 -1.68
N HIS A 100 15.14 -17.99 -2.63
CA HIS A 100 14.75 -18.25 -4.02
C HIS A 100 13.76 -19.40 -4.19
N THR A 101 13.90 -20.47 -3.40
CA THR A 101 12.99 -21.62 -3.44
C THR A 101 11.60 -21.23 -2.95
N LEU A 102 11.52 -20.48 -1.86
CA LEU A 102 10.28 -19.93 -1.32
C LEU A 102 9.60 -19.02 -2.34
N ALA A 103 10.35 -18.09 -2.94
CA ALA A 103 9.85 -17.18 -3.96
C ALA A 103 9.24 -17.92 -5.16
N GLU A 104 9.92 -18.93 -5.71
CA GLU A 104 9.39 -19.71 -6.84
C GLU A 104 8.24 -20.65 -6.46
N HIS A 105 8.17 -21.10 -5.21
CA HIS A 105 7.03 -21.88 -4.72
C HIS A 105 5.78 -20.99 -4.64
N LEU A 106 5.92 -19.79 -4.08
CA LEU A 106 4.85 -18.80 -3.97
C LEU A 106 4.42 -18.26 -5.34
N ALA A 107 5.35 -18.04 -6.27
CA ALA A 107 5.05 -17.63 -7.64
C ALA A 107 4.12 -18.61 -8.39
N ARG A 108 4.11 -19.88 -7.97
CA ARG A 108 3.24 -20.95 -8.52
C ARG A 108 1.94 -21.12 -7.74
N GLY A 109 1.65 -20.24 -6.77
CA GLY A 109 0.48 -20.31 -5.92
C GLY A 109 0.58 -21.33 -4.79
N GLY A 110 1.78 -21.85 -4.51
CA GLY A 110 2.00 -22.77 -3.40
C GLY A 110 2.01 -22.08 -2.02
N THR A 111 2.12 -22.89 -0.97
CA THR A 111 2.20 -22.43 0.42
C THR A 111 3.61 -22.64 0.96
N PRO A 112 4.20 -21.72 1.76
CA PRO A 112 5.52 -21.93 2.31
C PRO A 112 5.66 -23.28 3.04
N GLU A 113 6.75 -24.01 2.80
CA GLU A 113 7.05 -25.26 3.50
C GLU A 113 7.40 -25.03 4.98
N ASN A 114 8.02 -23.89 5.28
CA ASN A 114 8.26 -23.44 6.65
C ASN A 114 6.93 -22.98 7.28
N GLU A 115 6.56 -23.57 8.40
CA GLU A 115 5.28 -23.33 9.08
C GLU A 115 5.13 -21.88 9.57
N GLU A 116 6.20 -21.26 10.08
CA GLU A 116 6.19 -19.86 10.50
C GLU A 116 5.92 -18.94 9.31
N HIS A 117 6.60 -19.15 8.18
CA HIS A 117 6.36 -18.41 6.95
C HIS A 117 4.93 -18.58 6.44
N ALA A 118 4.37 -19.80 6.53
CA ALA A 118 2.98 -20.07 6.14
C ALA A 118 2.00 -19.30 7.03
N ARG A 119 2.22 -19.28 8.35
CA ARG A 119 1.38 -18.54 9.30
C ARG A 119 1.48 -17.03 9.10
N VAL A 120 2.66 -16.48 8.80
CA VAL A 120 2.83 -15.05 8.50
C VAL A 120 2.11 -14.65 7.21
N LEU A 121 2.22 -15.47 6.16
CA LEU A 121 1.51 -15.24 4.90
C LEU A 121 -0.02 -15.27 5.10
N ASP A 122 -0.54 -16.25 5.84
CA ASP A 122 -1.96 -16.34 6.17
C ASP A 122 -2.43 -15.16 7.03
N TRP A 123 -1.64 -14.79 8.04
CA TRP A 123 -1.89 -13.62 8.87
C TRP A 123 -2.06 -12.35 8.03
N GLY A 124 -1.15 -12.10 7.09
CA GLY A 124 -1.24 -10.97 6.15
C GLY A 124 -2.50 -11.02 5.27
N ARG A 125 -3.02 -12.20 4.93
CA ARG A 125 -4.30 -12.30 4.21
C ARG A 125 -5.48 -11.91 5.10
N ARG A 126 -5.45 -12.37 6.35
CA ARG A 126 -6.51 -12.17 7.34
C ARG A 126 -6.61 -10.72 7.82
N THR A 127 -5.55 -9.91 7.71
CA THR A 127 -5.62 -8.48 8.07
C THR A 127 -6.63 -7.69 7.24
N ARG A 128 -7.00 -8.17 6.04
CA ARG A 128 -8.07 -7.53 5.24
C ARG A 128 -9.44 -7.62 5.92
N ILE A 129 -9.69 -8.65 6.72
CA ILE A 129 -10.99 -8.94 7.33
C ILE A 129 -11.09 -8.13 8.63
N PRO A 130 -11.93 -7.08 8.68
CA PRO A 130 -12.09 -6.30 9.89
C PRO A 130 -12.63 -7.18 11.02
N GLY A 131 -11.97 -7.14 12.18
CA GLY A 131 -12.33 -7.96 13.35
C GLY A 131 -11.78 -9.38 13.34
N ALA A 132 -10.94 -9.76 12.38
CA ALA A 132 -10.23 -11.02 12.44
C ALA A 132 -9.36 -11.11 13.71
N ALA A 133 -9.33 -12.30 14.33
CA ALA A 133 -8.41 -12.59 15.42
C ALA A 133 -6.98 -12.69 14.86
N LEU A 134 -6.21 -11.60 15.02
CA LEU A 134 -4.82 -11.50 14.56
C LEU A 134 -3.79 -11.90 15.62
N THR A 135 -4.26 -12.13 16.85
CA THR A 135 -3.46 -12.61 17.98
C THR A 135 -3.82 -14.06 18.36
N PRO A 136 -2.88 -14.86 18.89
CA PRO A 136 -1.46 -14.54 19.04
C PRO A 136 -0.78 -14.32 17.66
N TYR A 137 0.16 -13.39 17.61
CA TYR A 137 0.88 -13.10 16.38
C TYR A 137 1.75 -14.29 15.95
N PRO A 138 1.90 -14.55 14.64
CA PRO A 138 2.83 -15.57 14.15
C PRO A 138 4.30 -15.12 14.19
N PHE A 139 4.59 -13.99 14.83
CA PHE A 139 5.90 -13.37 15.04
C PHE A 139 5.98 -12.83 16.48
N PRO A 140 7.19 -12.55 17.01
CA PRO A 140 7.35 -12.00 18.36
C PRO A 140 6.59 -10.69 18.57
N ALA A 141 5.91 -10.55 19.71
CA ALA A 141 5.08 -9.37 20.02
C ALA A 141 5.84 -8.03 19.95
N GLY A 142 7.13 -8.02 20.32
CA GLY A 142 7.99 -6.82 20.20
C GLY A 142 8.20 -6.34 18.75
N GLN A 143 7.95 -7.20 17.75
CA GLN A 143 8.05 -6.85 16.33
C GLN A 143 6.71 -6.36 15.75
N ALA A 144 5.64 -6.33 16.55
CA ALA A 144 4.30 -5.96 16.09
C ALA A 144 4.23 -4.60 15.37
N PRO A 145 4.89 -3.52 15.83
CA PRO A 145 4.88 -2.25 15.10
C PRO A 145 5.36 -2.38 13.64
N ALA A 146 6.41 -3.15 13.40
CA ALA A 146 6.96 -3.34 12.06
C ALA A 146 6.04 -4.16 11.16
N TYR A 147 5.46 -5.25 11.67
CA TYR A 147 4.55 -6.09 10.87
C TYR A 147 3.18 -5.44 10.63
N LEU A 148 2.59 -4.79 11.64
CA LEU A 148 1.35 -4.05 11.50
C LEU A 148 1.52 -2.85 10.57
N GLY A 149 2.59 -2.06 10.76
CA GLY A 149 2.94 -0.96 9.87
C GLY A 149 3.11 -1.42 8.42
N THR A 150 3.76 -2.58 8.21
CA THR A 150 3.93 -3.18 6.88
C THR A 150 2.56 -3.54 6.29
N ALA A 151 1.71 -4.23 7.05
CA ALA A 151 0.39 -4.63 6.56
C ALA A 151 -0.48 -3.42 6.18
N LEU A 152 -0.50 -2.38 7.02
CA LEU A 152 -1.27 -1.16 6.79
C LEU A 152 -0.71 -0.34 5.61
N ALA A 153 0.62 -0.24 5.49
CA ALA A 153 1.27 0.38 4.34
C ALA A 153 0.84 -0.31 3.03
N PHE A 154 0.81 -1.65 3.00
CA PHE A 154 0.42 -2.36 1.78
C PHE A 154 -1.10 -2.38 1.55
N HIS A 155 -1.94 -2.31 2.59
CA HIS A 155 -3.36 -2.03 2.38
C HIS A 155 -3.58 -0.68 1.69
N PHE A 156 -2.79 0.35 2.00
CA PHE A 156 -2.83 1.62 1.28
C PHE A 156 -2.23 1.50 -0.12
N ILE A 157 -0.98 1.05 -0.23
CA ILE A 157 -0.21 0.99 -1.48
C ILE A 157 -0.91 0.10 -2.52
N ASN A 158 -1.42 -1.08 -2.15
CA ASN A 158 -2.13 -1.94 -3.09
C ASN A 158 -3.33 -1.22 -3.73
N ARG A 159 -4.02 -0.37 -2.96
CA ARG A 159 -5.18 0.37 -3.45
C ARG A 159 -4.80 1.48 -4.41
N ILE A 160 -3.73 2.23 -4.08
CA ILE A 160 -3.13 3.21 -5.00
C ILE A 160 -2.72 2.52 -6.31
N VAL A 161 -1.97 1.41 -6.21
CA VAL A 161 -1.46 0.66 -7.36
C VAL A 161 -2.59 0.12 -8.23
N SER A 162 -3.57 -0.56 -7.64
CA SER A 162 -4.68 -1.13 -8.41
C SER A 162 -5.57 -0.08 -9.06
N ALA A 163 -5.68 1.12 -8.47
CA ALA A 163 -6.45 2.22 -9.01
C ALA A 163 -5.71 2.97 -10.13
N LEU A 164 -4.42 3.24 -9.95
CA LEU A 164 -3.68 4.21 -10.75
C LEU A 164 -2.55 3.62 -11.57
N LEU A 165 -2.25 2.33 -11.45
CA LEU A 165 -1.25 1.64 -12.26
C LEU A 165 -1.87 0.49 -13.07
N THR A 166 -1.20 0.15 -14.17
CA THR A 166 -1.43 -1.12 -14.86
C THR A 166 -0.99 -2.28 -13.97
N GLU A 167 -1.59 -3.45 -14.14
CA GLU A 167 -1.22 -4.66 -13.38
C GLU A 167 0.20 -5.17 -13.69
N GLN A 168 0.86 -4.65 -14.72
CA GLN A 168 2.17 -5.10 -15.18
C GLN A 168 3.29 -4.53 -14.29
N LEU A 169 4.03 -5.40 -13.60
CA LEU A 169 5.23 -5.00 -12.85
C LEU A 169 6.37 -4.59 -13.78
N LEU A 170 6.68 -5.45 -14.76
CA LEU A 170 7.69 -5.20 -15.79
C LEU A 170 7.01 -5.08 -17.17
N PRO A 171 7.63 -4.38 -18.13
CA PRO A 171 7.11 -4.27 -19.48
C PRO A 171 6.75 -5.63 -20.08
N GLY A 172 5.54 -5.75 -20.63
CA GLY A 172 5.08 -6.99 -21.27
C GLY A 172 4.90 -8.17 -20.30
N ASN A 173 4.78 -7.91 -19.00
CA ASN A 173 4.73 -8.94 -17.96
C ASN A 173 5.96 -9.87 -17.93
N ALA A 174 7.15 -9.34 -18.27
CA ALA A 174 8.39 -10.13 -18.31
C ALA A 174 8.72 -10.83 -16.97
N GLN A 175 8.21 -10.34 -15.84
CA GLN A 175 8.35 -10.98 -14.53
C GLN A 175 7.67 -12.36 -14.44
N ARG A 176 6.88 -12.79 -15.44
CA ARG A 176 6.35 -14.16 -15.51
C ARG A 176 7.42 -15.21 -15.76
N PHE A 177 8.56 -14.82 -16.32
CA PHE A 177 9.70 -15.72 -16.53
C PHE A 177 10.58 -15.81 -15.26
N ARG A 178 10.83 -17.04 -14.80
CA ARG A 178 11.70 -17.32 -13.64
C ARG A 178 13.06 -16.64 -13.74
N ALA A 179 13.70 -16.69 -14.91
CA ALA A 179 15.00 -16.07 -15.12
C ALA A 179 14.95 -14.55 -14.87
N VAL A 180 13.89 -13.88 -15.31
CA VAL A 180 13.70 -12.44 -15.13
C VAL A 180 13.48 -12.09 -13.66
N ARG A 181 12.60 -12.81 -12.94
CA ARG A 181 12.40 -12.59 -11.49
C ARG A 181 13.69 -12.76 -10.72
N SER A 182 14.41 -13.83 -11.01
CA SER A 182 15.65 -14.18 -10.34
C SER A 182 16.74 -13.13 -10.59
N LEU A 183 16.86 -12.63 -11.83
CA LEU A 183 17.79 -11.55 -12.17
C LEU A 183 17.42 -10.22 -11.50
N ALA A 184 16.14 -9.84 -11.54
CA ALA A 184 15.65 -8.62 -10.90
C ALA A 184 15.84 -8.67 -9.37
N GLY A 185 15.56 -9.81 -8.74
CA GLY A 185 15.82 -9.98 -7.29
C GLY A 185 17.31 -9.89 -6.97
N ARG A 186 18.18 -10.50 -7.79
CA ARG A 186 19.64 -10.40 -7.59
C ARG A 186 20.17 -8.98 -7.73
N SER A 187 19.64 -8.17 -8.65
CA SER A 187 20.13 -6.80 -8.87
C SER A 187 19.92 -5.90 -7.66
N VAL A 188 18.88 -6.16 -6.85
CA VAL A 188 18.56 -5.38 -5.63
C VAL A 188 18.95 -6.09 -4.34
N ALA A 189 19.51 -7.31 -4.41
CA ALA A 189 19.77 -8.16 -3.25
C ALA A 189 20.75 -7.55 -2.23
N ARG A 190 21.75 -6.78 -2.68
CA ARG A 190 22.67 -6.10 -1.76
C ARG A 190 21.94 -5.03 -0.94
N THR A 191 21.05 -4.29 -1.59
CA THR A 191 20.25 -3.25 -0.95
C THR A 191 19.23 -3.85 0.01
N VAL A 192 18.46 -4.85 -0.44
CA VAL A 192 17.42 -5.51 0.37
C VAL A 192 17.98 -6.17 1.63
N ARG A 193 19.23 -6.66 1.60
CA ARG A 193 19.90 -7.28 2.75
C ARG A 193 20.64 -6.27 3.64
N ARG A 194 20.71 -5.00 3.27
CA ARG A 194 21.34 -3.97 4.09
C ARG A 194 20.44 -3.68 5.30
N SER A 195 21.04 -3.54 6.48
CA SER A 195 20.34 -2.98 7.63
C SER A 195 20.11 -1.48 7.40
N ALA A 196 18.86 -1.02 7.53
CA ALA A 196 18.50 0.38 7.44
C ALA A 196 18.34 0.97 8.84
N VAL A 197 18.80 2.21 9.04
CA VAL A 197 18.64 2.91 10.31
C VAL A 197 17.17 3.34 10.48
N PRO A 198 16.49 2.94 11.58
CA PRO A 198 15.15 3.41 11.89
C PRO A 198 15.11 4.93 12.07
N GLY A 199 14.02 5.56 11.63
CA GLY A 199 13.77 6.99 11.76
C GLY A 199 14.30 7.85 10.62
N ALA A 200 15.08 7.31 9.68
CA ALA A 200 15.74 8.13 8.67
C ALA A 200 14.76 8.76 7.64
N ALA A 201 13.52 8.27 7.51
CA ALA A 201 12.50 8.94 6.70
C ALA A 201 11.71 10.02 7.46
N LEU A 202 11.81 10.10 8.79
CA LEU A 202 11.03 11.07 9.57
C LEU A 202 11.36 12.54 9.26
N PRO A 203 12.62 12.93 8.98
CA PRO A 203 12.93 14.30 8.57
C PRO A 203 12.23 14.75 7.27
N LEU A 204 11.72 13.81 6.46
CA LEU A 204 10.97 14.12 5.25
C LEU A 204 9.51 14.50 5.52
N LEU A 205 9.05 14.41 6.77
CA LEU A 205 7.66 14.63 7.17
C LEU A 205 7.45 16.00 7.80
N ASP A 206 6.29 16.61 7.53
CA ASP A 206 5.90 17.88 8.15
C ASP A 206 5.33 17.63 9.55
N ALA A 207 6.18 17.75 10.58
CA ALA A 207 5.81 17.73 12.00
C ALA A 207 4.80 16.61 12.36
N PRO A 208 5.16 15.33 12.12
CA PRO A 208 4.23 14.22 12.37
C PRO A 208 3.87 14.12 13.85
N GLY A 209 2.61 13.78 14.14
CA GLY A 209 2.19 13.42 15.50
C GLY A 209 2.83 12.11 15.97
N PRO A 210 2.59 11.69 17.22
CA PRO A 210 3.19 10.46 17.77
C PRO A 210 2.66 9.18 17.10
N GLY A 211 1.47 9.24 16.49
CA GLY A 211 0.78 8.07 15.94
C GLY A 211 0.06 7.22 16.99
N PRO A 212 -0.41 6.03 16.59
CA PRO A 212 -1.23 5.17 17.43
C PRO A 212 -0.41 4.38 18.46
N ASP A 213 -1.05 3.98 19.56
CA ASP A 213 -0.42 3.28 20.69
C ASP A 213 0.30 1.98 20.29
N TRP A 214 -0.21 1.23 19.31
CA TRP A 214 0.43 -0.01 18.82
C TRP A 214 1.78 0.22 18.17
N ALA A 215 2.11 1.47 17.81
CA ALA A 215 3.38 1.88 17.23
C ALA A 215 4.19 2.82 18.14
N ALA A 216 3.74 3.04 19.38
CA ALA A 216 4.36 3.98 20.30
C ALA A 216 5.84 3.65 20.54
N GLY A 217 6.67 4.70 20.60
CA GLY A 217 8.12 4.54 20.78
C GLY A 217 8.88 4.05 19.55
N THR A 218 8.23 3.91 18.39
CA THR A 218 8.87 3.50 17.14
C THR A 218 8.68 4.55 16.03
N PRO A 219 9.57 4.61 15.02
CA PRO A 219 9.38 5.46 13.85
C PRO A 219 8.11 5.17 13.02
N VAL A 220 7.50 3.99 13.20
CA VAL A 220 6.27 3.61 12.49
C VAL A 220 5.10 4.51 12.89
N GLY A 221 5.01 4.92 14.15
CA GLY A 221 3.90 5.73 14.67
C GLY A 221 3.79 7.08 13.96
N PRO A 222 4.83 7.93 13.99
CA PRO A 222 4.82 9.21 13.30
C PRO A 222 4.64 9.09 11.78
N ALA A 223 5.24 8.06 11.16
CA ALA A 223 5.07 7.82 9.73
C ALA A 223 3.62 7.45 9.37
N TYR A 224 2.95 6.64 10.19
CA TYR A 224 1.54 6.31 10.02
C TYR A 224 0.64 7.53 10.19
N ASP A 225 0.89 8.35 11.20
CA ASP A 225 0.11 9.57 11.45
C ASP A 225 0.21 10.59 10.32
N ALA A 226 1.43 10.79 9.79
CA ALA A 226 1.63 11.65 8.64
C ALA A 226 0.85 11.15 7.41
N LEU A 227 0.86 9.83 7.15
CA LEU A 227 0.13 9.26 6.01
C LEU A 227 -1.38 9.40 6.21
N ARG A 228 -1.88 9.12 7.42
CA ARG A 228 -3.28 9.32 7.78
C ARG A 228 -3.71 10.75 7.52
N THR A 229 -2.97 11.72 8.04
CA THR A 229 -3.27 13.14 7.89
C THR A 229 -3.29 13.56 6.41
N ALA A 230 -2.25 13.18 5.66
CA ALA A 230 -2.14 13.53 4.24
C ALA A 230 -3.24 12.88 3.37
N ALA A 231 -3.61 11.62 3.66
CA ALA A 231 -4.64 10.92 2.91
C ALA A 231 -6.06 11.40 3.24
N LEU A 232 -6.33 11.71 4.52
CA LEU A 232 -7.64 12.20 4.94
C LEU A 232 -7.95 13.61 4.44
N ALA A 233 -6.93 14.42 4.13
CA ALA A 233 -7.13 15.71 3.46
C ALA A 233 -7.82 15.59 2.09
N GLY A 234 -7.85 14.40 1.47
CA GLY A 234 -8.63 14.17 0.25
C GLY A 234 -10.15 14.22 0.46
N ALA A 235 -10.64 14.25 1.71
CA ALA A 235 -12.06 14.41 2.04
C ALA A 235 -12.65 15.72 1.50
N ASP A 236 -11.84 16.77 1.33
CA ASP A 236 -12.26 18.08 0.81
C ASP A 236 -12.78 18.02 -0.64
N LEU A 237 -12.58 16.89 -1.32
CA LEU A 237 -13.10 16.63 -2.68
C LEU A 237 -14.49 15.99 -2.69
N LEU A 238 -15.09 15.76 -1.51
CA LEU A 238 -16.42 15.19 -1.32
C LEU A 238 -17.32 16.23 -0.65
N ASP A 239 -18.59 16.29 -1.04
CA ASP A 239 -19.59 17.01 -0.25
C ASP A 239 -19.95 16.23 1.03
N ALA A 240 -20.73 16.85 1.92
CA ALA A 240 -21.06 16.26 3.22
C ALA A 240 -21.85 14.96 3.13
N ASP A 241 -22.74 14.82 2.13
CA ASP A 241 -23.56 13.64 1.94
C ASP A 241 -22.71 12.49 1.39
N ASP A 242 -21.86 12.78 0.39
CA ASP A 242 -20.92 11.83 -0.17
C ASP A 242 -19.91 11.37 0.89
N LEU A 243 -19.39 12.28 1.71
CA LEU A 243 -18.49 11.95 2.81
C LEU A 243 -19.14 10.99 3.82
N THR A 244 -20.39 11.26 4.20
CA THR A 244 -21.17 10.41 5.11
C THR A 244 -21.37 9.02 4.50
N LEU A 245 -21.79 8.96 3.24
CA LEU A 245 -22.00 7.71 2.50
C LEU A 245 -20.73 6.86 2.48
N VAL A 246 -19.58 7.44 2.14
CA VAL A 246 -18.31 6.71 2.08
C VAL A 246 -17.97 6.12 3.44
N ARG A 247 -18.10 6.91 4.52
CA ARG A 247 -17.80 6.49 5.89
C ARG A 247 -18.70 5.35 6.35
N GLU A 248 -20.01 5.47 6.15
CA GLU A 248 -20.98 4.43 6.52
C GLU A 248 -20.73 3.13 5.75
N THR A 249 -20.45 3.24 4.44
CA THR A 249 -20.13 2.09 3.59
C THR A 249 -18.90 1.34 4.11
N LEU A 250 -17.85 2.06 4.49
CA LEU A 250 -16.62 1.46 5.00
C LEU A 250 -16.77 0.93 6.42
N TRP A 251 -17.57 1.58 7.25
CA TRP A 251 -17.87 1.08 8.58
C TRP A 251 -18.58 -0.27 8.53
N ALA A 252 -19.56 -0.42 7.63
CA ALA A 252 -20.30 -1.66 7.41
C ALA A 252 -19.53 -2.75 6.66
N TRP A 253 -18.38 -2.40 6.04
CA TRP A 253 -17.59 -3.36 5.26
C TRP A 253 -16.98 -4.46 6.13
N ASP A 254 -16.99 -5.68 5.60
CA ASP A 254 -16.60 -6.94 6.26
C ASP A 254 -15.29 -7.54 5.74
N GLY A 255 -14.57 -6.82 4.86
CA GLY A 255 -13.35 -7.32 4.21
C GLY A 255 -13.59 -7.91 2.82
N GLY A 256 -14.85 -8.21 2.47
CA GLY A 256 -15.25 -8.82 1.22
C GLY A 256 -14.88 -7.99 -0.01
N HIS A 257 -14.68 -8.68 -1.14
CA HIS A 257 -14.67 -8.01 -2.44
C HIS A 257 -16.11 -7.85 -2.93
N PRO A 258 -16.49 -6.71 -3.52
CA PRO A 258 -17.84 -6.52 -4.01
C PRO A 258 -18.19 -7.53 -5.11
N PRO A 259 -19.47 -7.88 -5.27
CA PRO A 259 -19.92 -8.75 -6.34
C PRO A 259 -19.64 -8.15 -7.72
N VAL A 260 -19.67 -8.99 -8.77
CA VAL A 260 -19.39 -8.59 -10.16
C VAL A 260 -20.28 -7.42 -10.61
N VAL A 261 -21.54 -7.44 -10.20
CA VAL A 261 -22.47 -6.33 -10.38
C VAL A 261 -22.42 -5.44 -9.15
N LEU A 262 -21.97 -4.20 -9.33
CA LEU A 262 -21.79 -3.21 -8.26
C LEU A 262 -23.13 -2.62 -7.76
N ARG A 263 -24.11 -3.47 -7.42
CA ARG A 263 -25.37 -3.03 -6.79
C ARG A 263 -25.04 -2.37 -5.45
N GLY A 264 -25.67 -1.23 -5.18
CA GLY A 264 -25.44 -0.46 -3.95
C GLY A 264 -24.21 0.46 -3.97
N PHE A 265 -23.38 0.43 -5.04
CA PHE A 265 -22.34 1.46 -5.21
C PHE A 265 -22.97 2.77 -5.67
N PRO A 266 -22.39 3.92 -5.30
CA PRO A 266 -22.87 5.22 -5.76
C PRO A 266 -22.93 5.27 -7.29
N ASN A 267 -24.00 5.91 -7.80
CA ASN A 267 -24.20 6.10 -9.23
C ASN A 267 -23.13 7.03 -9.78
N ARG A 268 -22.50 6.65 -10.89
CA ARG A 268 -21.38 7.39 -11.46
C ARG A 268 -21.74 8.80 -11.93
N ARG A 269 -23.01 9.04 -12.32
CA ARG A 269 -23.47 10.35 -12.82
C ARG A 269 -23.96 11.26 -11.69
N GLU A 270 -24.53 10.67 -10.65
CA GLU A 270 -25.17 11.41 -9.56
C GLU A 270 -24.17 11.70 -8.43
N ARG A 271 -23.29 10.73 -8.13
CA ARG A 271 -22.31 10.80 -7.02
C ARG A 271 -20.93 10.29 -7.46
N PRO A 272 -20.30 10.93 -8.47
CA PRO A 272 -19.02 10.46 -9.03
C PRO A 272 -17.88 10.44 -8.00
N ALA A 273 -17.84 11.40 -7.08
CA ALA A 273 -16.78 11.51 -6.08
C ALA A 273 -16.86 10.38 -5.05
N ALA A 274 -18.03 10.18 -4.42
CA ALA A 274 -18.25 9.03 -3.53
C ALA A 274 -18.02 7.70 -4.24
N ARG A 275 -18.44 7.56 -5.51
CA ARG A 275 -18.21 6.34 -6.28
C ARG A 275 -16.72 6.01 -6.37
N LEU A 276 -15.89 6.98 -6.76
CA LEU A 276 -14.44 6.78 -6.88
C LEU A 276 -13.81 6.46 -5.53
N ALA A 277 -14.20 7.14 -4.45
CA ALA A 277 -13.69 6.87 -3.12
C ALA A 277 -14.04 5.44 -2.64
N VAL A 278 -15.30 5.00 -2.79
CA VAL A 278 -15.72 3.64 -2.41
C VAL A 278 -15.04 2.58 -3.29
N LEU A 279 -14.87 2.84 -4.59
CA LEU A 279 -14.13 1.94 -5.47
C LEU A 279 -12.66 1.85 -5.05
N ALA A 280 -11.98 2.97 -4.82
CA ALA A 280 -10.59 3.00 -4.36
C ALA A 280 -10.40 2.21 -3.05
N ALA A 281 -11.39 2.28 -2.17
CA ALA A 281 -11.40 1.58 -0.89
C ALA A 281 -11.65 0.05 -1.02
N LEU A 282 -12.63 -0.38 -1.82
CA LEU A 282 -13.13 -1.75 -1.78
C LEU A 282 -12.67 -2.62 -2.97
N ALA A 283 -12.60 -2.02 -4.16
CA ALA A 283 -12.26 -2.68 -5.42
C ALA A 283 -11.56 -1.70 -6.39
N PRO A 284 -10.36 -1.21 -6.06
CA PRO A 284 -9.65 -0.19 -6.84
C PRO A 284 -9.39 -0.62 -8.30
N TYR A 285 -9.20 -1.93 -8.53
CA TYR A 285 -9.06 -2.53 -9.85
C TYR A 285 -10.30 -2.39 -10.75
N ARG A 286 -11.46 -1.99 -10.19
CA ARG A 286 -12.71 -1.77 -10.93
C ARG A 286 -12.95 -0.32 -11.34
N ILE A 287 -12.07 0.62 -10.97
CA ILE A 287 -12.16 2.00 -11.46
C ILE A 287 -11.94 1.99 -12.97
N THR A 288 -12.85 2.61 -13.72
CA THR A 288 -12.78 2.72 -15.18
C THR A 288 -12.50 4.14 -15.65
N GLU A 289 -12.14 4.32 -16.92
CA GLU A 289 -11.98 5.65 -17.53
C GLU A 289 -13.29 6.44 -17.45
N GLU A 290 -14.45 5.79 -17.58
CA GLU A 290 -15.73 6.47 -17.48
C GLU A 290 -16.09 6.88 -16.04
N ASP A 291 -15.59 6.19 -15.01
CA ASP A 291 -15.73 6.66 -13.62
C ASP A 291 -14.92 7.94 -13.41
N VAL A 292 -13.67 7.95 -13.91
CA VAL A 292 -12.81 9.13 -13.82
C VAL A 292 -13.35 10.27 -14.67
N ALA A 293 -13.83 10.00 -15.88
CA ALA A 293 -14.40 11.02 -16.77
C ALA A 293 -15.69 11.63 -16.21
N ALA A 294 -16.53 10.84 -15.53
CA ALA A 294 -17.74 11.34 -14.87
C ALA A 294 -17.43 12.27 -13.67
N TRP A 295 -16.28 12.07 -13.02
CA TRP A 295 -15.82 12.93 -11.94
C TRP A 295 -14.95 14.11 -12.40
N ARG A 296 -14.27 14.00 -13.54
CA ARG A 296 -13.30 15.02 -13.96
C ARG A 296 -14.01 16.29 -14.46
N GLU A 297 -13.53 17.43 -13.99
CA GLU A 297 -13.95 18.77 -14.41
C GLU A 297 -12.69 19.62 -14.66
N PRO A 298 -12.77 20.78 -15.37
CA PRO A 298 -11.59 21.58 -15.70
C PRO A 298 -10.74 22.01 -14.50
N SER A 299 -11.35 22.17 -13.31
CA SER A 299 -10.68 22.52 -12.05
C SER A 299 -9.95 21.35 -11.37
N ARG A 300 -10.21 20.10 -11.79
CA ARG A 300 -9.69 18.88 -11.15
C ARG A 300 -8.46 18.36 -11.91
N SER A 301 -7.32 18.33 -11.23
CA SER A 301 -6.05 17.86 -11.78
C SER A 301 -5.78 16.40 -11.43
N ASP A 302 -4.67 15.85 -11.92
CA ASP A 302 -4.20 14.52 -11.51
C ASP A 302 -3.91 14.46 -10.01
N ALA A 303 -3.45 15.56 -9.41
CA ALA A 303 -3.28 15.67 -7.98
C ALA A 303 -4.63 15.51 -7.24
N SER A 304 -5.72 16.08 -7.77
CA SER A 304 -7.05 15.90 -7.21
C SER A 304 -7.48 14.44 -7.26
N LEU A 305 -7.26 13.73 -8.38
CA LEU A 305 -7.60 12.31 -8.49
C LEU A 305 -6.77 11.46 -7.50
N VAL A 306 -5.47 11.72 -7.40
CA VAL A 306 -4.59 11.03 -6.44
C VAL A 306 -5.06 11.24 -5.01
N ARG A 307 -5.44 12.46 -4.61
CA ARG A 307 -5.98 12.76 -3.27
C ARG A 307 -7.28 12.03 -2.99
N LEU A 308 -8.23 12.00 -3.94
CA LEU A 308 -9.50 11.30 -3.74
C LEU A 308 -9.31 9.78 -3.63
N VAL A 309 -8.45 9.21 -4.48
CA VAL A 309 -8.09 7.79 -4.42
C VAL A 309 -7.37 7.45 -3.12
N ALA A 310 -6.44 8.30 -2.67
CA ALA A 310 -5.75 8.16 -1.39
C ALA A 310 -6.72 8.24 -0.20
N TYR A 311 -7.69 9.14 -0.23
CA TYR A 311 -8.74 9.22 0.79
C TYR A 311 -9.51 7.90 0.90
N GLY A 312 -10.06 7.40 -0.22
CA GLY A 312 -10.77 6.12 -0.22
C GLY A 312 -9.89 4.96 0.22
N ALA A 313 -8.63 4.92 -0.25
CA ALA A 313 -7.67 3.91 0.14
C ALA A 313 -7.39 3.91 1.65
N PHE A 314 -7.18 5.08 2.24
CA PHE A 314 -6.85 5.21 3.65
C PHE A 314 -8.08 5.02 4.56
N ALA A 315 -9.27 5.42 4.13
CA ALA A 315 -10.49 5.15 4.88
C ALA A 315 -10.72 3.63 5.06
N ALA A 316 -10.34 2.80 4.08
CA ALA A 316 -10.30 1.34 4.26
C ALA A 316 -9.19 0.87 5.21
N VAL A 317 -8.04 1.56 5.24
CA VAL A 317 -6.96 1.29 6.21
C VAL A 317 -7.42 1.60 7.62
N GLU A 318 -8.10 2.73 7.86
CA GLU A 318 -8.68 3.06 9.18
C GLU A 318 -9.69 2.02 9.64
N ARG A 319 -10.55 1.53 8.73
CA ARG A 319 -11.50 0.46 9.06
C ARG A 319 -10.81 -0.82 9.51
N ILE A 320 -9.69 -1.16 8.87
CA ILE A 320 -8.88 -2.34 9.23
C ILE A 320 -8.19 -2.09 10.58
N GLU A 321 -7.52 -0.96 10.72
CA GLU A 321 -6.71 -0.59 11.88
C GLU A 321 -7.52 -0.47 13.17
N THR A 322 -8.72 0.13 13.11
CA THR A 322 -9.62 0.26 14.28
C THR A 322 -9.96 -1.09 14.89
N THR A 323 -10.08 -2.15 14.08
CA THR A 323 -10.33 -3.50 14.59
C THR A 323 -9.09 -4.19 15.15
N MET A 324 -7.90 -3.81 14.69
CA MET A 324 -6.64 -4.28 15.27
C MET A 324 -6.50 -3.76 16.72
N ARG A 325 -6.94 -2.52 16.99
CA ARG A 325 -6.96 -1.94 18.35
C ARG A 325 -7.92 -2.65 19.30
N VAL A 326 -9.13 -2.98 18.83
CA VAL A 326 -10.16 -3.64 19.66
C VAL A 326 -9.76 -5.06 20.06
N SER A 327 -9.05 -5.78 19.18
CA SER A 327 -8.55 -7.13 19.51
C SER A 327 -7.41 -7.10 20.54
N ALA A 328 -6.57 -6.06 20.56
CA ALA A 328 -5.50 -5.90 21.54
C ALA A 328 -6.01 -5.53 22.94
N ALA A 329 -7.14 -4.84 23.06
CA ALA A 329 -7.75 -4.47 24.34
C ALA A 329 -8.54 -5.60 25.03
N ARG A 330 -8.75 -6.73 24.34
CA ARG A 330 -9.52 -7.89 24.84
C ARG A 330 -8.66 -9.08 25.28
N THR A 331 -7.34 -8.93 25.23
CA THR A 331 -6.34 -9.90 25.69
C THR A 331 -5.53 -9.30 26.83
#